data_AF-A0A915I058-F1
#
_entry.id   AF-A0A915I058-F1
#
_cell.length_a   1.000
_cell.length_b   1.000
_cell.length_c   1.000
_cell.angle_alpha   90.00
_cell.angle_beta   90.00
_cell.angle_gamma   90.00
#
_symmetry.space_group_name_H-M   'P 1'
#
loop_
_entity.id
_entity.type
_entity.pdbx_description
1 polymer ?
#
loop_
_entity_poly.entity_id
_entity_poly.type
_entity_poly.pdbx_seq_one_letter_code
_entity_poly.pdbx_strand_id
1 'polypeptide(L)'
;IPSLSASSTVKIVSSKTQQLAFEKNSFELLVAEDVVPETVVGVYVVKSNAKHAIGYYIVAGNIDTVFHMDFISGGLIVQKPLDREKVAKYTLLINGTDFSESISAQSSVQIYISDINDNAPQFRSSFYRFVVSENAIIDSIIGKVEAYDLDIGENSRISYSIDDHSTILHIDQFSGKLYLKQLLDYETAKEYYLNVSAFDSGRPSLLTKALVIILIQDVNDNCPKFTKLAYDATIFDDVPSDAFVTQVFADDIDVIDSGKLRFQILDVSYENHKQNAQTSPYSDNQDYIRALFSIDEKNGAITKKSPSPTLFPVKHIFDPFKISGSKFTLNVTVTDGFYTSSCLVTVTVRHSATSLHKDKDMKKIFEFKIKENIEVGSTLGIVDPNPMSSFEYQLLNGGNRFEIEKYTGNLVVTSKLDADVRDQYQLSVLVKSTIENDK
;
A
#
# COMPACT_ATOMS: atom_id res chain seq x y z
N ILE A 1 -46.22 -57.49 -121.22
CA ILE A 1 -46.80 -57.24 -119.89
C ILE A 1 -45.89 -56.21 -119.22
N PRO A 2 -46.31 -54.96 -119.00
CA PRO A 2 -45.44 -53.97 -118.39
C PRO A 2 -45.28 -54.26 -116.89
N SER A 3 -44.05 -54.18 -116.39
CA SER A 3 -43.71 -54.36 -114.98
C SER A 3 -44.24 -53.18 -114.17
N LEU A 4 -45.15 -53.46 -113.23
CA LEU A 4 -45.60 -52.50 -112.24
C LEU A 4 -44.47 -52.26 -111.23
N SER A 5 -43.98 -51.02 -111.14
CA SER A 5 -43.09 -50.58 -110.07
C SER A 5 -43.80 -49.53 -109.23
N ALA A 6 -43.81 -49.72 -107.91
CA ALA A 6 -44.24 -48.72 -106.95
C ALA A 6 -43.03 -48.25 -106.13
N SER A 7 -42.92 -46.94 -105.89
CA SER A 7 -41.94 -46.35 -104.97
C SER A 7 -42.66 -45.74 -103.78
N SER A 8 -42.20 -46.03 -102.57
CA SER A 8 -42.66 -45.36 -101.34
C SER A 8 -41.56 -44.45 -100.79
N THR A 9 -41.94 -43.23 -100.41
CA THR A 9 -41.04 -42.29 -99.74
C THR A 9 -41.20 -42.42 -98.23
N VAL A 10 -40.14 -42.84 -97.53
CA VAL A 10 -40.08 -42.83 -96.07
C VAL A 10 -39.61 -41.46 -95.62
N LYS A 11 -40.48 -40.69 -94.94
CA LYS A 11 -40.07 -39.48 -94.22
C LYS A 11 -39.51 -39.89 -92.86
N ILE A 12 -38.19 -39.80 -92.70
CA ILE A 12 -37.54 -39.88 -91.39
C ILE A 12 -37.57 -38.49 -90.78
N VAL A 13 -38.37 -38.29 -89.73
CA VAL A 13 -38.37 -37.06 -88.93
C VAL A 13 -37.37 -37.28 -87.80
N SER A 14 -36.25 -36.55 -87.82
CA SER A 14 -35.34 -36.44 -86.68
C SER A 14 -36.06 -35.68 -85.56
N SER A 15 -36.44 -36.35 -84.49
CA SER A 15 -36.78 -35.68 -83.24
C SER A 15 -35.48 -35.26 -82.59
N LYS A 16 -35.10 -33.98 -82.67
CA LYS A 16 -34.10 -33.44 -81.75
C LYS A 16 -34.65 -33.64 -80.35
N THR A 17 -34.03 -34.50 -79.55
CA THR A 17 -34.33 -34.63 -78.13
C THR A 17 -34.08 -33.26 -77.51
N GLN A 18 -35.14 -32.64 -76.98
CA GLN A 18 -35.05 -31.36 -76.31
C GLN A 18 -34.25 -31.57 -75.02
N GLN A 19 -33.09 -30.94 -74.92
CA GLN A 19 -32.22 -31.04 -73.76
C GLN A 19 -32.19 -29.70 -73.05
N LEU A 20 -32.58 -29.69 -71.78
CA LEU A 20 -32.32 -28.58 -70.87
C LEU A 20 -30.93 -28.78 -70.27
N ALA A 21 -30.17 -27.69 -70.20
CA ALA A 21 -28.92 -27.66 -69.46
C ALA A 21 -28.66 -26.26 -68.92
N PHE A 22 -28.21 -26.18 -67.68
CA PHE A 22 -27.56 -24.96 -67.20
C PHE A 22 -26.24 -24.77 -67.95
N GLU A 23 -25.76 -23.53 -67.99
CA GLU A 23 -24.46 -23.23 -68.59
C GLU A 23 -23.29 -23.95 -67.89
N LYS A 24 -23.42 -24.18 -66.57
CA LYS A 24 -22.44 -24.87 -65.75
C LYS A 24 -23.14 -25.88 -64.84
N ASN A 25 -22.41 -26.93 -64.47
CA ASN A 25 -22.84 -27.91 -63.46
C ASN A 25 -22.70 -27.37 -62.03
N SER A 26 -21.86 -26.35 -61.84
CA SER A 26 -21.71 -25.63 -60.58
C SER A 26 -21.43 -24.15 -60.85
N PHE A 27 -22.09 -23.29 -60.10
CA PHE A 27 -21.82 -21.86 -60.03
C PHE A 27 -21.21 -21.52 -58.66
N GLU A 28 -20.44 -20.44 -58.62
CA GLU A 28 -19.95 -19.84 -57.39
C GLU A 28 -20.49 -18.42 -57.28
N LEU A 29 -20.92 -18.06 -56.09
CA LEU A 29 -21.47 -16.74 -55.77
C LEU A 29 -20.88 -16.29 -54.43
N LEU A 30 -20.50 -15.02 -54.36
CA LEU A 30 -20.10 -14.36 -53.12
C LEU A 30 -21.17 -13.33 -52.76
N VAL A 31 -21.70 -13.39 -51.54
CA VAL A 31 -22.76 -12.49 -51.05
C VAL A 31 -22.35 -11.91 -49.70
N ALA A 32 -22.43 -10.60 -49.52
CA ALA A 32 -22.17 -9.97 -48.23
C ALA A 32 -23.26 -10.30 -47.21
N GLU A 33 -22.88 -10.49 -45.95
CA GLU A 33 -23.86 -10.84 -44.91
C GLU A 33 -24.84 -9.71 -44.58
N ASP A 34 -24.43 -8.45 -44.79
CA ASP A 34 -25.26 -7.26 -44.63
C ASP A 34 -26.22 -7.00 -45.82
N VAL A 35 -26.30 -7.95 -46.77
CA VAL A 35 -27.22 -7.84 -47.91
C VAL A 35 -28.66 -7.68 -47.42
N VAL A 36 -29.34 -6.67 -47.96
CA VAL A 36 -30.74 -6.41 -47.60
C VAL A 36 -31.62 -7.57 -48.09
N PRO A 37 -32.50 -8.13 -47.25
CA PRO A 37 -33.50 -9.10 -47.71
C PRO A 37 -34.31 -8.59 -48.90
N GLU A 38 -34.83 -9.51 -49.69
CA GLU A 38 -35.47 -9.32 -51.00
C GLU A 38 -34.52 -8.90 -52.14
N THR A 39 -33.21 -8.88 -51.91
CA THR A 39 -32.22 -8.62 -52.96
C THR A 39 -32.01 -9.85 -53.85
N VAL A 40 -32.08 -9.66 -55.17
CA VAL A 40 -31.68 -10.67 -56.16
C VAL A 40 -30.14 -10.70 -56.24
N VAL A 41 -29.53 -11.81 -55.83
CA VAL A 41 -28.06 -11.98 -55.74
C VAL A 41 -27.48 -12.79 -56.91
N GLY A 42 -28.32 -13.43 -57.71
CA GLY A 42 -27.90 -14.15 -58.91
C GLY A 42 -29.09 -14.52 -59.78
N VAL A 43 -28.85 -14.83 -61.05
CA VAL A 43 -29.89 -15.31 -61.97
C VAL A 43 -29.36 -16.56 -62.66
N TYR A 44 -30.07 -17.68 -62.50
CA TYR A 44 -29.64 -18.99 -62.99
C TYR A 44 -30.71 -19.56 -63.91
N VAL A 45 -30.42 -19.56 -65.21
CA VAL A 45 -31.34 -20.01 -66.25
C VAL A 45 -30.74 -21.15 -67.06
N VAL A 46 -31.61 -22.01 -67.59
CA VAL A 46 -31.19 -23.11 -68.48
C VAL A 46 -31.19 -22.62 -69.92
N LYS A 47 -30.19 -23.03 -70.71
CA LYS A 47 -30.21 -22.85 -72.16
C LYS A 47 -31.22 -23.83 -72.74
N SER A 48 -32.22 -23.31 -73.45
CA SER A 48 -33.33 -24.10 -73.98
C SER A 48 -33.77 -23.58 -75.34
N ASN A 49 -34.14 -24.50 -76.23
CA ASN A 49 -34.88 -24.20 -77.46
C ASN A 49 -36.40 -24.40 -77.27
N ALA A 50 -36.85 -24.52 -76.01
CA ALA A 50 -38.24 -24.78 -75.66
C ALA A 50 -39.16 -23.66 -76.16
N LYS A 51 -40.36 -24.06 -76.57
CA LYS A 51 -41.45 -23.13 -76.91
C LYS A 51 -42.28 -22.73 -75.69
N HIS A 52 -42.05 -23.39 -74.55
CA HIS A 52 -42.81 -23.24 -73.30
C HIS A 52 -41.98 -22.60 -72.20
N ALA A 53 -42.65 -22.01 -71.20
CA ALA A 53 -42.01 -21.37 -70.07
C ALA A 53 -41.33 -22.41 -69.15
N ILE A 54 -40.19 -22.03 -68.58
CA ILE A 54 -39.40 -22.85 -67.67
C ILE A 54 -39.59 -22.32 -66.26
N GLY A 55 -39.92 -23.21 -65.32
CA GLY A 55 -40.02 -22.87 -63.91
C GLY A 55 -38.75 -23.25 -63.14
N TYR A 56 -38.32 -22.35 -62.26
CA TYR A 56 -37.08 -22.49 -61.47
C TYR A 56 -37.37 -22.62 -59.98
N TYR A 57 -36.64 -23.49 -59.28
CA TYR A 57 -36.79 -23.66 -57.83
C TYR A 57 -35.55 -24.31 -57.20
N ILE A 58 -35.43 -24.14 -55.88
CA ILE A 58 -34.40 -24.78 -55.07
C ILE A 58 -34.91 -26.15 -54.60
N VAL A 59 -34.10 -27.19 -54.82
CA VAL A 59 -34.41 -28.58 -54.46
C VAL A 59 -33.90 -28.91 -53.06
N ALA A 60 -32.69 -28.48 -52.72
CA ALA A 60 -32.02 -28.84 -51.46
C ALA A 60 -30.93 -27.82 -51.10
N GLY A 61 -30.42 -27.94 -49.86
CA GLY A 61 -29.26 -27.16 -49.38
C GLY A 61 -29.58 -25.77 -48.85
N ASN A 62 -30.85 -25.36 -48.86
CA ASN A 62 -31.32 -24.07 -48.36
C ASN A 62 -31.63 -24.14 -46.86
N ILE A 63 -30.57 -24.12 -46.05
CA ILE A 63 -30.65 -24.11 -44.59
C ILE A 63 -31.47 -22.90 -44.14
N ASP A 64 -32.38 -23.10 -43.17
CA ASP A 64 -33.27 -22.10 -42.61
C ASP A 64 -34.11 -21.28 -43.61
N THR A 65 -34.25 -21.80 -44.84
CA THR A 65 -34.98 -21.15 -45.94
C THR A 65 -34.56 -19.69 -46.16
N VAL A 66 -33.26 -19.42 -46.09
CA VAL A 66 -32.72 -18.05 -46.21
C VAL A 66 -32.69 -17.55 -47.64
N PHE A 67 -32.73 -18.44 -48.64
CA PHE A 67 -32.85 -18.09 -50.05
C PHE A 67 -34.22 -18.45 -50.62
N HIS A 68 -34.68 -17.67 -51.58
CA HIS A 68 -35.82 -17.94 -52.44
C HIS A 68 -35.35 -17.93 -53.90
N MET A 69 -36.00 -18.70 -54.78
CA MET A 69 -35.74 -18.63 -56.22
C MET A 69 -37.03 -18.25 -56.91
N ASP A 70 -37.02 -17.12 -57.60
CA ASP A 70 -38.16 -16.66 -58.38
C ASP A 70 -38.46 -17.64 -59.51
N PHE A 71 -39.69 -18.10 -59.56
CA PHE A 71 -40.10 -19.23 -60.38
C PHE A 71 -39.97 -18.93 -61.88
N ILE A 72 -40.11 -17.67 -62.29
CA ILE A 72 -40.18 -17.28 -63.70
C ILE A 72 -38.82 -16.79 -64.21
N SER A 73 -38.18 -15.90 -63.47
CA SER A 73 -36.93 -15.26 -63.87
C SER A 73 -35.69 -16.12 -63.59
N GLY A 74 -35.78 -17.09 -62.67
CA GLY A 74 -34.61 -17.82 -62.17
C GLY A 74 -33.72 -16.98 -61.25
N GLY A 75 -34.22 -15.83 -60.77
CA GLY A 75 -33.54 -14.97 -59.81
C GLY A 75 -33.45 -15.63 -58.44
N LEU A 76 -32.24 -15.80 -57.92
CA LEU A 76 -31.98 -16.20 -56.54
C LEU A 76 -32.04 -14.95 -55.66
N ILE A 77 -32.96 -14.96 -54.70
CA ILE A 77 -33.29 -13.85 -53.80
C ILE A 77 -32.91 -14.23 -52.37
N VAL A 78 -32.31 -13.30 -51.63
CA VAL A 78 -32.11 -13.46 -50.19
C VAL A 78 -33.42 -13.14 -49.48
N GLN A 79 -34.00 -14.10 -48.75
CA GLN A 79 -35.29 -13.96 -48.08
C GLN A 79 -35.16 -13.59 -46.60
N LYS A 80 -34.05 -13.95 -45.95
CA LYS A 80 -33.78 -13.66 -44.55
C LYS A 80 -32.38 -13.07 -44.39
N PRO A 81 -32.13 -12.28 -43.33
CA PRO A 81 -30.78 -11.79 -43.02
C PRO A 81 -29.76 -12.94 -42.99
N LEU A 82 -28.60 -12.69 -43.57
CA LEU A 82 -27.48 -13.62 -43.55
C LEU A 82 -26.58 -13.26 -42.36
N ASP A 83 -25.88 -14.26 -41.86
CA ASP A 83 -24.96 -14.15 -40.72
C ASP A 83 -23.86 -15.19 -40.95
N ARG A 84 -22.65 -14.70 -41.21
CA ARG A 84 -21.50 -15.53 -41.57
C ARG A 84 -21.02 -16.34 -40.37
N GLU A 85 -21.08 -15.78 -39.16
CA GLU A 85 -20.69 -16.44 -37.90
C GLU A 85 -21.54 -17.69 -37.66
N LYS A 86 -22.80 -17.67 -38.11
CA LYS A 86 -23.69 -18.83 -38.08
C LYS A 86 -23.47 -19.78 -39.26
N VAL A 87 -23.51 -19.29 -40.49
CA VAL A 87 -23.40 -20.12 -41.71
C VAL A 87 -22.61 -19.41 -42.81
N ALA A 88 -21.31 -19.71 -42.91
CA ALA A 88 -20.42 -19.09 -43.88
C ALA A 88 -20.58 -19.57 -45.35
N LYS A 89 -21.25 -20.71 -45.57
CA LYS A 89 -21.41 -21.30 -46.92
C LYS A 89 -22.72 -22.07 -47.08
N TYR A 90 -23.37 -21.85 -48.22
CA TYR A 90 -24.51 -22.63 -48.69
C TYR A 90 -24.16 -23.37 -49.98
N THR A 91 -24.71 -24.58 -50.14
CA THR A 91 -24.59 -25.34 -51.40
C THR A 91 -25.99 -25.71 -51.84
N LEU A 92 -26.58 -24.87 -52.70
CA LEU A 92 -27.93 -25.05 -53.18
C LEU A 92 -27.95 -25.97 -54.39
N LEU A 93 -28.85 -26.95 -54.38
CA LEU A 93 -29.20 -27.69 -55.59
C LEU A 93 -30.40 -27.00 -56.23
N ILE A 94 -30.24 -26.44 -57.43
CA ILE A 94 -31.29 -25.74 -58.16
C ILE A 94 -31.76 -26.55 -59.35
N ASN A 95 -33.02 -26.37 -59.75
CA ASN A 95 -33.62 -27.07 -60.87
C ASN A 95 -34.39 -26.12 -61.79
N GLY A 96 -34.22 -26.28 -63.10
CA GLY A 96 -35.04 -25.65 -64.12
C GLY A 96 -35.86 -26.72 -64.83
N THR A 97 -37.19 -26.59 -64.84
CA THR A 97 -38.12 -27.58 -65.40
C THR A 97 -39.01 -26.94 -66.46
N ASP A 98 -39.07 -27.55 -67.65
CA ASP A 98 -40.21 -27.36 -68.55
C ASP A 98 -41.32 -28.33 -68.12
N PHE A 99 -42.32 -27.78 -67.42
CA PHE A 99 -43.43 -28.58 -66.90
C PHE A 99 -44.35 -29.14 -67.99
N SER A 100 -44.32 -28.57 -69.20
CA SER A 100 -45.14 -29.04 -70.33
C SER A 100 -44.58 -30.33 -70.92
N GLU A 101 -43.25 -30.44 -70.96
CA GLU A 101 -42.54 -31.59 -71.50
C GLU A 101 -41.97 -32.53 -70.42
N SER A 102 -42.11 -32.15 -69.14
CA SER A 102 -41.57 -32.90 -67.99
C SER A 102 -40.07 -33.19 -68.10
N ILE A 103 -39.33 -32.26 -68.72
CA ILE A 103 -37.87 -32.29 -68.80
C ILE A 103 -37.28 -31.30 -67.80
N SER A 104 -36.18 -31.66 -67.15
CA SER A 104 -35.53 -30.83 -66.14
C SER A 104 -34.01 -30.91 -66.23
N ALA A 105 -33.35 -29.86 -65.78
CA ALA A 105 -31.91 -29.82 -65.57
C ALA A 105 -31.60 -29.29 -64.18
N GLN A 106 -30.60 -29.88 -63.53
CA GLN A 106 -30.12 -29.46 -62.22
C GLN A 106 -28.73 -28.86 -62.31
N SER A 107 -28.42 -27.96 -61.37
CA SER A 107 -27.07 -27.42 -61.17
C SER A 107 -26.87 -27.08 -59.70
N SER A 108 -25.61 -27.01 -59.27
CA SER A 108 -25.24 -26.59 -57.92
C SER A 108 -24.88 -25.11 -57.90
N VAL A 109 -25.27 -24.39 -56.85
CA VAL A 109 -24.79 -23.03 -56.57
C VAL A 109 -24.09 -23.03 -55.22
N GLN A 110 -22.78 -22.81 -55.23
CA GLN A 110 -21.98 -22.63 -54.02
C GLN A 110 -21.98 -21.15 -53.68
N ILE A 111 -22.61 -20.80 -52.56
CA ILE A 111 -22.73 -19.43 -52.08
C ILE A 111 -21.81 -19.29 -50.88
N TYR A 112 -20.81 -18.43 -51.01
CA TYR A 112 -19.93 -18.03 -49.93
C TYR A 112 -20.43 -16.71 -49.36
N ILE A 113 -20.55 -16.63 -48.03
CA ILE A 113 -20.91 -15.39 -47.36
C ILE A 113 -19.63 -14.60 -47.08
N SER A 114 -19.53 -13.38 -47.60
CA SER A 114 -18.41 -12.49 -47.30
C SER A 114 -18.67 -11.71 -46.01
N ASP A 115 -17.60 -11.65 -45.22
CA ASP A 115 -17.50 -10.98 -43.93
C ASP A 115 -17.74 -9.46 -44.02
N ILE A 116 -18.56 -8.95 -43.10
CA ILE A 116 -18.72 -7.54 -42.76
C ILE A 116 -18.34 -7.34 -41.30
N ASN A 117 -17.60 -6.26 -41.00
CA ASN A 117 -17.14 -5.96 -39.64
C ASN A 117 -18.29 -5.54 -38.73
N ASP A 118 -19.02 -6.50 -38.17
CA ASP A 118 -20.20 -6.29 -37.32
C ASP A 118 -20.06 -6.88 -35.92
N ASN A 119 -18.98 -7.60 -35.65
CA ASN A 119 -18.61 -8.05 -34.30
C ASN A 119 -17.47 -7.18 -33.76
N ALA A 120 -17.69 -6.55 -32.61
CA ALA A 120 -16.61 -5.83 -31.93
C ALA A 120 -15.75 -6.83 -31.13
N PRO A 121 -14.43 -6.56 -30.96
CA PRO A 121 -13.59 -7.39 -30.10
C PRO A 121 -14.16 -7.51 -28.69
N GLN A 122 -14.14 -8.70 -28.11
CA GLN A 122 -14.67 -8.98 -26.78
C GLN A 122 -13.57 -9.47 -25.85
N PHE A 123 -13.32 -8.75 -24.75
CA PHE A 123 -12.43 -9.22 -23.69
C PHE A 123 -12.98 -10.48 -23.01
N ARG A 124 -12.08 -11.39 -22.62
CA ARG A 124 -12.43 -12.59 -21.83
C ARG A 124 -13.01 -12.27 -20.45
N SER A 125 -12.72 -11.09 -19.91
CA SER A 125 -13.24 -10.58 -18.64
C SER A 125 -13.51 -9.08 -18.75
N SER A 126 -14.53 -8.61 -18.05
CA SER A 126 -14.84 -7.17 -17.95
C SER A 126 -13.82 -6.40 -17.10
N PHE A 127 -13.11 -7.09 -16.21
CA PHE A 127 -11.99 -6.54 -15.45
C PHE A 127 -10.86 -7.55 -15.24
N TYR A 128 -9.64 -7.03 -15.08
CA TYR A 128 -8.42 -7.79 -14.78
C TYR A 128 -7.78 -7.22 -13.54
N ARG A 129 -7.32 -8.08 -12.63
CA ARG A 129 -6.63 -7.68 -11.40
C ARG A 129 -5.23 -8.29 -11.39
N PHE A 130 -4.23 -7.44 -11.26
CA PHE A 130 -2.83 -7.84 -11.11
C PHE A 130 -2.27 -7.32 -9.80
N VAL A 131 -1.35 -8.07 -9.20
CA VAL A 131 -0.58 -7.66 -8.04
C VAL A 131 0.87 -7.52 -8.48
N VAL A 132 1.48 -6.38 -8.19
CA VAL A 132 2.86 -6.07 -8.57
C VAL A 132 3.59 -5.54 -7.35
N SER A 133 4.80 -6.03 -7.12
CA SER A 133 5.67 -5.51 -6.06
C SER A 133 6.15 -4.10 -6.39
N GLU A 134 6.24 -3.20 -5.42
CA GLU A 134 6.73 -1.84 -5.70
C GLU A 134 8.18 -1.80 -6.21
N ASN A 135 8.99 -2.77 -5.75
CA ASN A 135 10.37 -2.97 -6.21
C ASN A 135 10.47 -3.66 -7.59
N ALA A 136 9.36 -3.82 -8.31
CA ALA A 136 9.36 -4.37 -9.66
C ALA A 136 10.19 -3.49 -10.60
N ILE A 137 10.98 -4.15 -11.44
CA ILE A 137 11.84 -3.45 -12.41
C ILE A 137 11.02 -2.95 -13.60
N ILE A 138 11.44 -1.82 -14.16
CA ILE A 138 10.91 -1.30 -15.43
C ILE A 138 11.05 -2.39 -16.51
N ASP A 139 10.08 -2.44 -17.42
CA ASP A 139 9.91 -3.44 -18.49
C ASP A 139 9.65 -4.88 -18.01
N SER A 140 9.41 -5.09 -16.72
CA SER A 140 8.86 -6.38 -16.25
C SER A 140 7.40 -6.56 -16.70
N ILE A 141 7.03 -7.81 -16.97
CA ILE A 141 5.64 -8.18 -17.32
C ILE A 141 4.81 -8.22 -16.05
N ILE A 142 3.74 -7.45 -16.01
CA ILE A 142 2.77 -7.44 -14.90
C ILE A 142 1.66 -8.46 -15.15
N GLY A 143 1.23 -8.58 -16.41
CA GLY A 143 0.09 -9.41 -16.77
C GLY A 143 -0.21 -9.39 -18.25
N LYS A 144 -1.34 -9.99 -18.62
CA LYS A 144 -1.85 -9.99 -19.98
C LYS A 144 -3.37 -9.86 -19.97
N VAL A 145 -3.90 -9.03 -20.86
CA VAL A 145 -5.31 -9.01 -21.22
C VAL A 145 -5.53 -9.77 -22.53
N GLU A 146 -6.72 -10.31 -22.71
CA GLU A 146 -7.05 -11.05 -23.93
C GLU A 146 -8.47 -10.76 -24.39
N ALA A 147 -8.61 -10.43 -25.66
CA ALA A 147 -9.85 -10.30 -26.38
C ALA A 147 -9.90 -11.28 -27.56
N TYR A 148 -11.11 -11.59 -28.01
CA TYR A 148 -11.38 -12.36 -29.22
C TYR A 148 -12.42 -11.63 -30.08
N ASP A 149 -12.42 -11.92 -31.37
CA ASP A 149 -13.35 -11.36 -32.34
C ASP A 149 -13.95 -12.51 -33.14
N LEU A 150 -15.24 -12.42 -33.47
CA LEU A 150 -15.97 -13.46 -34.19
C LEU A 150 -15.87 -13.28 -35.72
N ASP A 151 -15.39 -12.11 -36.17
CA ASP A 151 -15.18 -11.85 -37.58
C ASP A 151 -14.00 -12.69 -38.16
N ILE A 152 -13.60 -12.50 -39.42
CA ILE A 152 -12.41 -13.14 -40.00
C ILE A 152 -11.45 -12.13 -40.64
N GLY A 153 -10.22 -12.58 -40.91
CA GLY A 153 -9.22 -11.74 -41.58
C GLY A 153 -8.94 -10.45 -40.82
N GLU A 154 -8.98 -9.31 -41.52
CA GLU A 154 -8.71 -7.99 -40.92
C GLU A 154 -9.81 -7.54 -39.96
N ASN A 155 -11.06 -7.93 -40.18
CA ASN A 155 -12.19 -7.64 -39.27
C ASN A 155 -12.01 -8.32 -37.91
N SER A 156 -11.27 -9.44 -37.86
CA SER A 156 -10.92 -10.12 -36.60
C SER A 156 -9.55 -9.76 -36.02
N ARG A 157 -8.78 -8.90 -36.69
CA ARG A 157 -7.39 -8.62 -36.29
C ARG A 157 -7.37 -7.60 -35.16
N ILE A 158 -7.24 -8.11 -33.95
CA ILE A 158 -7.24 -7.32 -32.72
C ILE A 158 -5.88 -6.63 -32.48
N SER A 159 -5.94 -5.37 -32.05
CA SER A 159 -4.84 -4.64 -31.42
C SER A 159 -5.28 -4.03 -30.09
N TYR A 160 -4.34 -3.83 -29.18
CA TYR A 160 -4.59 -3.32 -27.83
C TYR A 160 -3.95 -1.95 -27.59
N SER A 161 -4.60 -1.12 -26.77
CA SER A 161 -4.06 0.15 -26.28
C SER A 161 -4.53 0.43 -24.85
N ILE A 162 -3.73 1.19 -24.09
CA ILE A 162 -4.15 1.71 -22.79
C ILE A 162 -4.70 3.12 -23.03
N ASP A 163 -5.92 3.38 -22.57
CA ASP A 163 -6.53 4.69 -22.61
C ASP A 163 -5.72 5.67 -21.72
N ASP A 164 -5.63 6.94 -22.14
CA ASP A 164 -5.05 8.04 -21.36
C ASP A 164 -3.53 8.08 -21.16
N HIS A 165 -2.74 7.54 -22.11
CA HIS A 165 -1.26 7.67 -22.08
C HIS A 165 -0.65 7.35 -20.71
N SER A 166 -1.06 6.23 -20.12
CA SER A 166 -0.59 5.80 -18.80
C SER A 166 0.91 6.06 -18.61
N THR A 167 1.23 6.74 -17.50
CA THR A 167 2.62 6.99 -17.10
C THR A 167 3.24 5.73 -16.50
N ILE A 168 2.41 4.87 -15.89
CA ILE A 168 2.86 3.73 -15.11
C ILE A 168 3.08 2.48 -15.95
N LEU A 169 2.27 2.22 -16.98
CA LEU A 169 2.32 1.00 -17.80
C LEU A 169 2.37 1.31 -19.30
N HIS A 170 2.85 0.34 -20.07
CA HIS A 170 2.59 0.24 -21.50
C HIS A 170 2.07 -1.16 -21.85
N ILE A 171 1.38 -1.27 -23.00
CA ILE A 171 0.84 -2.53 -23.49
C ILE A 171 1.49 -2.87 -24.83
N ASP A 172 1.86 -4.13 -25.02
CA ASP A 172 2.22 -4.64 -26.32
C ASP A 172 0.95 -4.83 -27.18
N GLN A 173 0.90 -4.09 -28.28
CA GLN A 173 -0.31 -3.94 -29.08
C GLN A 173 -0.85 -5.25 -29.68
N PHE A 174 -0.02 -6.29 -29.82
CA PHE A 174 -0.42 -7.55 -30.47
C PHE A 174 -0.64 -8.69 -29.47
N SER A 175 0.16 -8.74 -28.41
CA SER A 175 0.09 -9.80 -27.41
C SER A 175 -0.79 -9.47 -26.21
N GLY A 176 -1.16 -8.20 -26.03
CA GLY A 176 -1.94 -7.75 -24.87
C GLY A 176 -1.19 -7.82 -23.54
N LYS A 177 0.13 -8.04 -23.57
CA LYS A 177 0.99 -8.06 -22.38
C LYS A 177 1.19 -6.64 -21.86
N LEU A 178 1.02 -6.48 -20.56
CA LEU A 178 1.24 -5.24 -19.82
C LEU A 178 2.63 -5.24 -19.22
N TYR A 179 3.36 -4.15 -19.42
CA TYR A 179 4.72 -3.95 -18.96
C TYR A 179 4.82 -2.71 -18.10
N LEU A 180 5.64 -2.78 -17.06
CA LEU A 180 5.91 -1.64 -16.19
C LEU A 180 6.73 -0.58 -16.93
N LYS A 181 6.33 0.69 -16.85
CA LYS A 181 6.97 1.83 -17.50
C LYS A 181 7.65 2.78 -16.52
N GLN A 182 7.20 2.79 -15.26
CA GLN A 182 7.73 3.65 -14.21
C GLN A 182 7.91 2.83 -12.93
N LEU A 183 8.89 3.19 -12.10
CA LEU A 183 9.01 2.66 -10.74
C LEU A 183 7.75 2.97 -9.93
N LEU A 184 7.41 2.02 -9.08
CA LEU A 184 6.25 2.07 -8.21
C LEU A 184 6.70 2.41 -6.79
N ASP A 185 5.77 2.92 -6.00
CA ASP A 185 5.98 3.34 -4.62
C ASP A 185 4.61 3.17 -3.92
N TYR A 186 4.54 2.21 -3.01
CA TYR A 186 3.33 1.82 -2.30
C TYR A 186 2.85 2.93 -1.35
N GLU A 187 3.78 3.65 -0.72
CA GLU A 187 3.54 4.79 0.16
C GLU A 187 2.89 5.95 -0.60
N THR A 188 3.26 6.13 -1.87
CA THR A 188 2.66 7.15 -2.75
C THR A 188 1.31 6.70 -3.32
N ALA A 189 1.20 5.48 -3.84
CA ALA A 189 -0.04 4.97 -4.47
C ALA A 189 -0.16 3.45 -4.37
N LYS A 190 -1.24 2.99 -3.70
CA LYS A 190 -1.47 1.57 -3.42
C LYS A 190 -2.15 0.81 -4.56
N GLU A 191 -2.81 1.54 -5.46
CA GLU A 191 -3.56 0.95 -6.56
C GLU A 191 -3.70 1.90 -7.74
N TYR A 192 -3.84 1.31 -8.94
CA TYR A 192 -4.10 2.02 -10.17
C TYR A 192 -5.23 1.37 -10.96
N TYR A 193 -5.99 2.22 -11.65
CA TYR A 193 -7.11 1.83 -12.49
C TYR A 193 -6.85 2.33 -13.91
N LEU A 194 -6.81 1.41 -14.87
CA LEU A 194 -6.50 1.71 -16.26
C LEU A 194 -7.59 1.13 -17.16
N ASN A 195 -8.11 1.91 -18.10
CA ASN A 195 -8.95 1.37 -19.15
C ASN A 195 -8.07 0.88 -20.29
N VAL A 196 -8.28 -0.37 -20.72
CA VAL A 196 -7.61 -0.95 -21.86
C VAL A 196 -8.63 -1.17 -22.96
N SER A 197 -8.32 -0.67 -24.15
CA SER A 197 -9.11 -0.83 -25.35
C SER A 197 -8.57 -1.98 -26.19
N ALA A 198 -9.47 -2.80 -26.73
CA ALA A 198 -9.20 -3.73 -27.83
C ALA A 198 -9.99 -3.24 -29.04
N PHE A 199 -9.32 -3.14 -30.19
CA PHE A 199 -9.93 -2.70 -31.45
C PHE A 199 -9.54 -3.63 -32.58
N ASP A 200 -10.47 -3.87 -33.50
CA ASP A 200 -10.22 -4.65 -34.70
C ASP A 200 -9.47 -3.84 -35.78
N SER A 201 -9.19 -4.45 -36.94
CA SER A 201 -8.64 -3.75 -38.11
C SER A 201 -9.68 -3.56 -39.22
N GLY A 202 -10.96 -3.70 -38.88
CA GLY A 202 -12.09 -3.56 -39.80
C GLY A 202 -12.39 -2.11 -40.18
N ARG A 203 -13.37 -1.91 -41.06
CA ARG A 203 -13.79 -0.59 -41.55
C ARG A 203 -15.33 -0.45 -41.59
N PRO A 204 -15.95 0.35 -40.71
CA PRO A 204 -15.33 1.08 -39.60
C PRO A 204 -14.75 0.12 -38.56
N SER A 205 -13.69 0.55 -37.87
CA SER A 205 -13.11 -0.25 -36.78
C SER A 205 -14.00 -0.19 -35.55
N LEU A 206 -14.26 -1.34 -34.93
CA LEU A 206 -15.00 -1.47 -33.69
C LEU A 206 -14.05 -1.67 -32.51
N LEU A 207 -14.46 -1.22 -31.33
CA LEU A 207 -13.66 -1.32 -30.12
C LEU A 207 -14.50 -1.65 -28.89
N THR A 208 -13.85 -2.30 -27.92
CA THR A 208 -14.38 -2.57 -26.59
C THR A 208 -13.34 -2.22 -25.54
N LYS A 209 -13.80 -1.93 -24.32
CA LYS A 209 -12.94 -1.59 -23.18
C LYS A 209 -13.06 -2.59 -22.04
N ALA A 210 -11.98 -2.77 -21.29
CA ALA A 210 -11.94 -3.49 -20.02
C ALA A 210 -11.15 -2.71 -18.97
N LEU A 211 -11.54 -2.86 -17.70
CA LEU A 211 -10.86 -2.23 -16.58
C LEU A 211 -9.69 -3.11 -16.10
N VAL A 212 -8.50 -2.56 -16.02
CA VAL A 212 -7.33 -3.19 -15.41
C VAL A 212 -7.07 -2.52 -14.07
N ILE A 213 -7.04 -3.33 -13.02
CA ILE A 213 -6.77 -2.94 -11.63
C ILE A 213 -5.39 -3.47 -11.26
N ILE A 214 -4.48 -2.58 -10.93
CA ILE A 214 -3.14 -2.91 -10.46
C ILE A 214 -3.08 -2.63 -8.98
N LEU A 215 -2.73 -3.63 -8.19
CA LEU A 215 -2.49 -3.48 -6.76
C LEU A 215 -1.01 -3.56 -6.49
N ILE A 216 -0.51 -2.58 -5.74
CA ILE A 216 0.88 -2.51 -5.36
C ILE A 216 1.06 -3.31 -4.07
N GLN A 217 2.04 -4.19 -4.07
CA GLN A 217 2.47 -4.94 -2.91
C GLN A 217 3.62 -4.20 -2.25
N ASP A 218 3.38 -3.85 -0.98
CA ASP A 218 4.31 -3.23 -0.03
C ASP A 218 5.55 -4.11 0.23
N VAL A 219 6.71 -3.47 0.25
CA VAL A 219 8.04 -4.02 0.50
C VAL A 219 8.70 -3.15 1.56
N ASN A 220 9.43 -3.77 2.48
CA ASN A 220 10.19 -3.03 3.47
C ASN A 220 11.36 -2.34 2.74
N ASP A 221 11.18 -1.07 2.39
CA ASP A 221 12.14 -0.22 1.70
C ASP A 221 12.38 1.12 2.43
N ASN A 222 11.64 1.37 3.51
CA ASN A 222 11.82 2.51 4.40
C ASN A 222 12.45 2.10 5.72
N CYS A 223 13.34 2.96 6.20
CA CYS A 223 13.97 2.78 7.51
C CYS A 223 13.09 3.40 8.60
N PRO A 224 12.94 2.75 9.77
CA PRO A 224 12.14 3.28 10.87
C PRO A 224 12.72 4.60 11.37
N LYS A 225 11.87 5.56 11.73
CA LYS A 225 12.28 6.92 12.11
C LYS A 225 11.81 7.28 13.50
N PHE A 226 12.73 7.73 14.35
CA PHE A 226 12.37 8.32 15.63
C PHE A 226 11.57 9.62 15.42
N THR A 227 10.55 9.83 16.25
CA THR A 227 9.70 11.03 16.24
C THR A 227 10.45 12.31 16.64
N LYS A 228 11.61 12.18 17.29
CA LYS A 228 12.52 13.27 17.66
C LYS A 228 13.95 12.93 17.29
N LEU A 229 14.74 13.95 16.93
CA LEU A 229 16.18 13.81 16.67
C LEU A 229 16.97 13.43 17.93
N ALA A 230 16.52 13.89 19.09
CA ALA A 230 17.07 13.56 20.39
C ALA A 230 15.99 13.68 21.48
N TYR A 231 16.21 13.00 22.60
CA TYR A 231 15.37 13.05 23.78
C TYR A 231 16.17 13.51 24.98
N ASP A 232 15.55 14.30 25.86
CA ASP A 232 16.13 14.73 27.12
C ASP A 232 15.26 14.24 28.28
N ALA A 233 15.90 13.79 29.35
CA ALA A 233 15.25 13.36 30.58
C ALA A 233 16.04 13.86 31.80
N THR A 234 15.34 14.09 32.90
CA THR A 234 15.96 14.40 34.20
C THR A 234 15.46 13.43 35.24
N ILE A 235 16.38 12.86 36.01
CA ILE A 235 16.08 11.99 37.15
C ILE A 235 16.70 12.55 38.41
N PHE A 236 16.09 12.25 39.55
CA PHE A 236 16.63 12.61 40.85
C PHE A 236 17.49 11.47 41.43
N ASP A 237 18.44 11.85 42.28
CA ASP A 237 19.40 10.96 42.92
C ASP A 237 18.81 9.96 43.93
N ASP A 238 17.54 10.12 44.31
CA ASP A 238 16.79 9.25 45.21
C ASP A 238 15.76 8.36 44.49
N VAL A 239 15.65 8.47 43.16
CA VAL A 239 14.75 7.65 42.35
C VAL A 239 15.12 6.17 42.47
N PRO A 240 14.15 5.26 42.77
CA PRO A 240 14.44 3.83 42.96
C PRO A 240 14.87 3.14 41.67
N SER A 241 15.39 1.91 41.79
CA SER A 241 15.54 1.02 40.62
C SER A 241 14.17 0.79 39.96
N ASP A 242 14.18 0.54 38.66
CA ASP A 242 13.01 0.29 37.81
C ASP A 242 12.09 1.50 37.60
N ALA A 243 12.50 2.67 38.08
CA ALA A 243 11.77 3.90 37.80
C ALA A 243 11.84 4.27 36.31
N PHE A 244 10.71 4.77 35.80
CA PHE A 244 10.60 5.33 34.47
C PHE A 244 11.48 6.57 34.32
N VAL A 245 12.26 6.62 33.24
CA VAL A 245 13.14 7.74 32.88
C VAL A 245 12.50 8.57 31.78
N THR A 246 12.21 7.92 30.64
CA THR A 246 11.58 8.52 29.47
C THR A 246 11.13 7.42 28.52
N GLN A 247 10.45 7.77 27.43
CA GLN A 247 10.07 6.85 26.37
C GLN A 247 10.43 7.43 25.01
N VAL A 248 11.05 6.62 24.17
CA VAL A 248 11.30 6.94 22.77
C VAL A 248 10.16 6.41 21.90
N PHE A 249 9.89 7.09 20.80
CA PHE A 249 8.86 6.70 19.85
C PHE A 249 9.44 6.74 18.44
N ALA A 250 9.11 5.74 17.65
CA ALA A 250 9.49 5.65 16.26
C ALA A 250 8.33 5.12 15.44
N ASP A 251 8.27 5.58 14.19
CA ASP A 251 7.28 5.19 13.20
C ASP A 251 8.00 4.67 11.96
N ASP A 252 7.39 3.70 11.31
CA ASP A 252 7.76 3.24 9.97
C ASP A 252 6.57 3.44 9.05
N ILE A 253 6.85 3.83 7.80
CA ILE A 253 5.80 4.07 6.82
C ILE A 253 5.38 2.78 6.09
N ASP A 254 6.26 1.78 6.09
CA ASP A 254 6.00 0.45 5.53
C ASP A 254 4.90 -0.24 6.36
N VAL A 255 3.78 -0.55 5.71
CA VAL A 255 2.61 -1.12 6.38
C VAL A 255 2.93 -2.51 6.94
N ILE A 256 3.80 -3.25 6.28
CA ILE A 256 4.24 -4.56 6.75
C ILE A 256 5.01 -4.53 8.08
N ASP A 257 5.50 -3.38 8.53
CA ASP A 257 6.26 -3.24 9.79
C ASP A 257 5.45 -2.78 10.99
N SER A 258 4.15 -2.55 10.77
CA SER A 258 3.23 -2.17 11.84
C SER A 258 3.29 -3.16 13.02
N GLY A 259 3.69 -2.65 14.19
CA GLY A 259 3.82 -3.42 15.45
C GLY A 259 5.05 -4.33 15.54
N LYS A 260 5.95 -4.30 14.56
CA LYS A 260 7.16 -5.14 14.53
C LYS A 260 8.42 -4.44 15.04
N LEU A 261 8.39 -3.11 15.16
CA LEU A 261 9.54 -2.34 15.64
C LEU A 261 10.09 -2.84 16.98
N ARG A 262 11.42 -2.86 17.08
CA ARG A 262 12.20 -3.28 18.24
C ARG A 262 13.21 -2.23 18.66
N PHE A 263 13.16 -1.85 19.93
CA PHE A 263 14.05 -0.85 20.53
C PHE A 263 15.18 -1.48 21.32
N GLN A 264 16.38 -0.89 21.25
CA GLN A 264 17.55 -1.34 22.00
C GLN A 264 18.45 -0.17 22.43
N ILE A 265 19.10 -0.28 23.59
CA ILE A 265 20.20 0.62 23.97
C ILE A 265 21.51 -0.02 23.45
N LEU A 266 22.14 0.61 22.47
CA LEU A 266 23.37 0.13 21.84
C LEU A 266 24.60 0.48 22.68
N ASP A 267 24.67 1.68 23.24
CA ASP A 267 25.76 2.13 24.11
C ASP A 267 25.29 3.26 25.04
N VAL A 268 26.03 3.50 26.12
CA VAL A 268 25.77 4.57 27.10
C VAL A 268 27.09 5.26 27.45
N SER A 269 27.21 6.55 27.11
CA SER A 269 28.32 7.39 27.57
C SER A 269 27.97 8.10 28.88
N TYR A 270 28.99 8.38 29.70
CA TYR A 270 28.83 9.02 31.01
C TYR A 270 29.81 10.20 31.17
N GLU A 271 29.29 11.35 31.59
CA GLU A 271 30.03 12.58 31.84
C GLU A 271 29.71 13.15 33.24
N ASN A 272 30.68 13.78 33.90
CA ASN A 272 30.52 14.42 35.20
C ASN A 272 31.28 15.75 35.28
N HIS A 273 30.60 16.82 35.70
CA HIS A 273 31.17 18.17 35.84
C HIS A 273 32.29 18.32 36.88
N LYS A 274 32.47 17.37 37.82
CA LYS A 274 33.46 17.49 38.91
C LYS A 274 34.85 16.90 38.63
N GLN A 275 35.13 16.40 37.41
CA GLN A 275 36.48 15.91 37.05
C GLN A 275 37.00 16.57 35.77
N ASN A 276 38.18 17.20 35.87
CA ASN A 276 38.96 17.66 34.73
C ASN A 276 39.31 16.47 33.82
N ALA A 277 39.30 16.73 32.51
CA ALA A 277 39.33 15.79 31.40
C ALA A 277 40.60 14.92 31.22
N GLN A 278 41.24 14.43 32.28
CA GLN A 278 42.32 13.46 32.18
C GLN A 278 42.11 12.31 33.17
N THR A 279 41.75 11.15 32.60
CA THR A 279 41.65 9.81 33.21
C THR A 279 40.67 9.68 34.38
N SER A 280 39.38 9.51 34.07
CA SER A 280 38.48 8.80 35.00
C SER A 280 38.96 7.34 35.07
N PRO A 281 39.22 6.75 36.26
CA PRO A 281 39.52 5.32 36.40
C PRO A 281 38.38 4.39 35.97
N TYR A 282 37.27 4.96 35.49
CA TYR A 282 35.96 4.33 35.38
C TYR A 282 35.34 4.44 33.98
N SER A 283 36.08 4.99 33.00
CA SER A 283 35.76 4.79 31.57
C SER A 283 35.82 3.32 31.17
N ASP A 284 36.53 2.49 31.95
CA ASP A 284 36.87 1.12 31.60
C ASP A 284 35.78 0.08 31.93
N ASN A 285 34.67 0.48 32.56
CA ASN A 285 33.55 -0.43 32.83
C ASN A 285 32.28 -0.02 32.07
N GLN A 286 32.40 0.09 30.75
CA GLN A 286 31.27 0.37 29.85
C GLN A 286 30.11 -0.60 30.06
N ASP A 287 30.38 -1.86 30.39
CA ASP A 287 29.35 -2.86 30.70
C ASP A 287 28.51 -2.49 31.93
N TYR A 288 29.15 -1.95 32.98
CA TYR A 288 28.44 -1.45 34.15
C TYR A 288 27.59 -0.23 33.80
N ILE A 289 28.14 0.77 33.10
CA ILE A 289 27.42 1.99 32.71
C ILE A 289 26.22 1.65 31.81
N ARG A 290 26.39 0.72 30.87
CA ARG A 290 25.31 0.21 30.02
C ARG A 290 24.22 -0.48 30.83
N ALA A 291 24.58 -1.22 31.88
CA ALA A 291 23.62 -1.92 32.74
C ALA A 291 22.79 -1.00 33.67
N LEU A 292 23.11 0.30 33.75
CA LEU A 292 22.36 1.27 34.56
C LEU A 292 21.00 1.65 33.96
N PHE A 293 20.75 1.29 32.70
CA PHE A 293 19.49 1.54 32.00
C PHE A 293 19.01 0.28 31.30
N SER A 294 17.71 0.12 31.20
CA SER A 294 17.09 -0.84 30.28
C SER A 294 16.03 -0.15 29.45
N ILE A 295 15.73 -0.73 28.29
CA ILE A 295 14.65 -0.29 27.42
C ILE A 295 13.68 -1.44 27.20
N ASP A 296 12.38 -1.15 27.21
CA ASP A 296 11.35 -2.08 26.75
C ASP A 296 11.43 -2.20 25.23
N GLU A 297 11.68 -3.42 24.77
CA GLU A 297 11.93 -3.72 23.36
C GLU A 297 10.75 -3.36 22.45
N LYS A 298 9.51 -3.33 22.96
CA LYS A 298 8.30 -3.12 22.15
C LYS A 298 7.81 -1.68 22.17
N ASN A 299 7.90 -1.01 23.31
CA ASN A 299 7.33 0.33 23.49
C ASN A 299 8.37 1.44 23.68
N GLY A 300 9.67 1.11 23.79
CA GLY A 300 10.73 2.10 23.89
C GLY A 300 10.81 2.81 25.25
N ALA A 301 10.13 2.32 26.29
CA ALA A 301 10.22 2.89 27.64
C ALA A 301 11.58 2.57 28.26
N ILE A 302 12.29 3.61 28.69
CA ILE A 302 13.60 3.52 29.34
C ILE A 302 13.39 3.60 30.85
N THR A 303 13.98 2.66 31.58
CA THR A 303 13.95 2.60 33.04
C THR A 303 15.35 2.59 33.63
N LYS A 304 15.51 3.21 34.79
CA LYS A 304 16.73 3.13 35.60
C LYS A 304 16.89 1.71 36.16
N LYS A 305 18.12 1.20 36.20
CA LYS A 305 18.45 -0.08 36.84
C LYS A 305 19.55 0.10 37.88
N SER A 306 19.53 -0.78 38.86
CA SER A 306 20.62 -0.97 39.82
C SER A 306 21.26 -2.34 39.59
N PRO A 307 22.39 -2.42 38.87
CA PRO A 307 23.04 -3.69 38.54
C PRO A 307 23.36 -4.51 39.79
N SER A 308 23.18 -5.83 39.71
CA SER A 308 23.41 -6.72 40.86
C SER A 308 24.89 -6.67 41.31
N PRO A 309 25.17 -6.55 42.61
CA PRO A 309 26.53 -6.64 43.15
C PRO A 309 27.22 -7.98 42.87
N THR A 310 26.48 -9.03 42.52
CA THR A 310 27.05 -10.35 42.14
C THR A 310 27.60 -10.38 40.72
N LEU A 311 26.98 -9.65 39.78
CA LEU A 311 27.42 -9.54 38.38
C LEU A 311 28.52 -8.51 38.22
N PHE A 312 28.49 -7.48 39.07
CA PHE A 312 29.51 -6.43 39.14
C PHE A 312 30.06 -6.38 40.57
N PRO A 313 30.93 -7.34 40.98
CA PRO A 313 31.48 -7.42 42.33
C PRO A 313 32.24 -6.12 42.66
N VAL A 314 31.60 -5.30 43.48
CA VAL A 314 32.02 -3.93 43.78
C VAL A 314 33.29 -3.93 44.63
N LYS A 315 34.37 -3.37 44.09
CA LYS A 315 35.48 -2.83 44.89
C LYS A 315 35.41 -1.29 45.05
N HIS A 316 34.38 -0.60 44.53
CA HIS A 316 34.32 0.87 44.55
C HIS A 316 32.90 1.45 44.80
N ILE A 317 32.84 2.37 45.75
CA ILE A 317 31.69 3.11 46.32
C ILE A 317 31.07 4.12 45.30
N PHE A 318 31.01 3.77 44.01
CA PHE A 318 30.64 4.72 42.96
C PHE A 318 29.25 4.43 42.41
N ASP A 319 28.26 5.19 42.89
CA ASP A 319 26.93 5.29 42.28
C ASP A 319 26.85 6.62 41.50
N PRO A 320 26.91 6.60 40.15
CA PRO A 320 26.89 7.83 39.36
C PRO A 320 25.56 8.59 39.48
N PHE A 321 24.49 7.94 39.94
CA PHE A 321 23.21 8.57 40.23
C PHE A 321 23.23 9.41 41.52
N LYS A 322 24.25 9.27 42.37
CA LYS A 322 24.43 10.10 43.58
C LYS A 322 25.17 11.41 43.33
N ILE A 323 25.61 11.66 42.10
CA ILE A 323 26.35 12.86 41.74
C ILE A 323 25.44 13.78 40.92
N SER A 324 24.98 14.88 41.50
CA SER A 324 24.24 15.90 40.74
C SER A 324 25.14 16.49 39.64
N GLY A 325 24.57 16.64 38.45
CA GLY A 325 25.29 17.07 37.25
C GLY A 325 25.91 15.90 36.46
N SER A 326 25.79 14.66 36.94
CA SER A 326 26.04 13.48 36.11
C SER A 326 25.12 13.50 34.87
N LYS A 327 25.70 13.24 33.70
CA LYS A 327 25.00 13.17 32.42
C LYS A 327 25.29 11.83 31.76
N PHE A 328 24.23 11.14 31.35
CA PHE A 328 24.32 9.92 30.54
C PHE A 328 23.79 10.22 29.14
N THR A 329 24.49 9.75 28.11
CA THR A 329 23.99 9.80 26.73
C THR A 329 23.82 8.39 26.22
N LEU A 330 22.58 7.95 26.05
CA LEU A 330 22.23 6.63 25.57
C LEU A 330 22.10 6.70 24.05
N ASN A 331 22.83 5.85 23.33
CA ASN A 331 22.60 5.61 21.91
C ASN A 331 21.52 4.55 21.76
N VAL A 332 20.31 4.97 21.40
CA VAL A 332 19.13 4.11 21.30
C VAL A 332 18.83 3.82 19.85
N THR A 333 18.64 2.54 19.51
CA THR A 333 18.31 2.09 18.15
C THR A 333 16.88 1.57 18.07
N VAL A 334 16.28 1.70 16.89
CA VAL A 334 15.02 1.05 16.50
C VAL A 334 15.23 0.29 15.20
N THR A 335 14.71 -0.93 15.12
CA THR A 335 14.77 -1.78 13.92
C THR A 335 13.42 -2.44 13.64
N ASP A 336 13.09 -2.60 12.38
CA ASP A 336 12.00 -3.41 11.82
C ASP A 336 12.44 -4.88 11.53
N GLY A 337 13.74 -5.17 11.67
CA GLY A 337 14.38 -6.45 11.35
C GLY A 337 15.27 -6.41 10.09
N PHE A 338 15.15 -5.38 9.26
CA PHE A 338 15.95 -5.18 8.05
C PHE A 338 16.72 -3.85 8.08
N TYR A 339 16.05 -2.74 8.35
CA TYR A 339 16.64 -1.43 8.57
C TYR A 339 16.81 -1.10 10.05
N THR A 340 17.68 -0.14 10.35
CA THR A 340 17.94 0.31 11.72
C THR A 340 18.25 1.80 11.73
N SER A 341 17.62 2.52 12.65
CA SER A 341 17.90 3.92 12.96
C SER A 341 18.37 4.08 14.39
N SER A 342 19.05 5.19 14.67
CA SER A 342 19.54 5.55 16.02
C SER A 342 19.15 6.98 16.40
N CYS A 343 18.86 7.21 17.68
CA CYS A 343 18.76 8.54 18.29
C CYS A 343 19.52 8.60 19.61
N LEU A 344 19.79 9.82 20.08
CA LEU A 344 20.43 10.05 21.37
C LEU A 344 19.39 10.39 22.44
N VAL A 345 19.51 9.76 23.61
CA VAL A 345 18.74 10.10 24.81
C VAL A 345 19.70 10.60 25.88
N THR A 346 19.55 11.86 26.27
CA THR A 346 20.35 12.47 27.34
C THR A 346 19.60 12.40 28.66
N VAL A 347 20.20 11.78 29.67
CA VAL A 347 19.66 11.71 31.04
C VAL A 347 20.54 12.52 31.97
N THR A 348 19.98 13.56 32.57
CA THR A 348 20.69 14.40 33.56
C THR A 348 20.24 14.04 34.98
N VAL A 349 21.20 13.84 35.88
CA VAL A 349 20.94 13.61 37.30
C VAL A 349 20.94 14.93 38.07
N ARG A 350 19.92 15.14 38.88
CA ARG A 350 19.83 16.27 39.82
C ARG A 350 19.65 15.77 41.25
N HIS A 351 20.07 16.56 42.23
CA HIS A 351 19.73 16.26 43.63
C HIS A 351 18.22 16.39 43.85
N SER A 352 17.67 15.46 44.61
CA SER A 352 16.35 15.59 45.24
C SER A 352 16.39 16.64 46.36
N ALA A 353 15.24 17.25 46.67
CA ALA A 353 15.11 18.15 47.80
C ALA A 353 15.49 17.45 49.13
N THR A 354 15.15 16.17 49.27
CA THR A 354 15.49 15.28 50.38
C THR A 354 17.00 15.05 50.54
N SER A 355 17.75 14.91 49.45
CA SER A 355 19.22 14.84 49.48
C SER A 355 19.86 16.17 49.89
N LEU A 356 19.36 17.30 49.35
CA LEU A 356 19.79 18.65 49.76
C LEU A 356 19.57 18.90 51.27
N HIS A 357 18.56 18.26 51.87
CA HIS A 357 18.28 18.32 53.30
C HIS A 357 19.16 17.40 54.16
N LYS A 358 19.69 16.29 53.63
CA LYS A 358 20.56 15.37 54.37
C LYS A 358 22.03 15.78 54.39
N ASP A 359 22.46 16.56 53.39
CA ASP A 359 23.88 16.80 53.10
C ASP A 359 24.43 18.12 53.67
N LYS A 360 23.70 18.76 54.59
CA LYS A 360 24.29 19.77 55.47
C LYS A 360 24.38 19.20 56.86
N ASP A 361 25.60 19.11 57.38
CA ASP A 361 25.94 18.96 58.80
C ASP A 361 25.30 20.06 59.65
N MET A 362 23.97 20.10 59.73
CA MET A 362 23.26 20.87 60.73
C MET A 362 23.67 20.25 62.06
N LYS A 363 24.56 20.95 62.76
CA LYS A 363 24.96 20.63 64.12
C LYS A 363 23.66 20.42 64.91
N LYS A 364 23.34 19.17 65.25
CA LYS A 364 22.03 18.83 65.83
C LYS A 364 21.81 19.46 67.22
N ILE A 365 22.89 19.96 67.82
CA ILE A 365 22.91 20.60 69.13
C ILE A 365 23.79 21.87 69.03
N PHE A 366 23.18 23.01 69.34
CA PHE A 366 23.88 24.29 69.51
C PHE A 366 23.92 24.62 71.01
N GLU A 367 25.11 24.97 71.50
CA GLU A 367 25.31 25.41 72.88
C GLU A 367 25.77 26.88 72.86
N PHE A 368 25.00 27.74 73.52
CA PHE A 368 25.33 29.16 73.67
C PHE A 368 25.60 29.44 75.16
N LYS A 369 26.74 30.06 75.46
CA LYS A 369 27.03 30.54 76.82
C LYS A 369 26.37 31.91 77.01
N ILE A 370 25.41 31.99 77.92
CA ILE A 370 24.70 33.24 78.24
C ILE A 370 25.39 33.89 79.43
N LYS A 371 25.66 35.20 79.35
CA LYS A 371 26.13 35.98 80.50
C LYS A 371 24.95 36.38 81.37
N GLU A 372 25.14 36.36 82.68
CA GLU A 372 24.19 36.94 83.64
C GLU A 372 23.95 38.43 83.29
N ASN A 373 22.69 38.87 83.32
CA ASN A 373 22.26 40.23 82.94
C ASN A 373 22.41 40.62 81.46
N ILE A 374 22.28 39.65 80.54
CA ILE A 374 22.18 39.95 79.10
C ILE A 374 21.01 40.92 78.79
N GLU A 375 21.26 41.93 77.95
CA GLU A 375 20.24 42.91 77.56
C GLU A 375 19.16 42.27 76.67
N VAL A 376 17.91 42.66 76.90
CA VAL A 376 16.78 42.25 76.05
C VAL A 376 17.01 42.79 74.63
N GLY A 377 16.88 41.91 73.63
CA GLY A 377 17.19 42.19 72.23
C GLY A 377 18.56 41.69 71.77
N SER A 378 19.39 41.15 72.68
CA SER A 378 20.70 40.59 72.31
C SER A 378 20.56 39.25 71.57
N THR A 379 21.34 39.09 70.49
CA THR A 379 21.45 37.82 69.74
C THR A 379 22.42 36.87 70.43
N LEU A 380 21.98 35.65 70.74
CA LEU A 380 22.78 34.59 71.34
C LEU A 380 23.69 33.87 70.34
N GLY A 381 23.22 33.77 69.09
CA GLY A 381 23.95 33.19 67.98
C GLY A 381 23.02 32.73 66.85
N ILE A 382 23.61 32.18 65.80
CA ILE A 382 22.90 31.74 64.60
C ILE A 382 22.76 30.21 64.64
N VAL A 383 21.54 29.71 64.47
CA VAL A 383 21.21 28.27 64.51
C VAL A 383 21.47 27.59 63.14
N ASP A 384 21.76 28.37 62.10
CA ASP A 384 22.33 27.88 60.83
C ASP A 384 23.40 28.87 60.34
N PRO A 385 24.69 28.51 60.29
CA PRO A 385 25.75 29.41 59.84
C PRO A 385 25.69 29.74 58.34
N ASN A 386 24.90 29.03 57.53
CA ASN A 386 24.71 29.27 56.10
C ASN A 386 23.22 29.24 55.71
N PRO A 387 22.42 30.22 56.19
CA PRO A 387 20.99 30.24 55.96
C PRO A 387 20.72 30.37 54.45
N MET A 388 20.00 29.39 53.88
CA MET A 388 19.54 29.47 52.49
C MET A 388 18.26 30.31 52.43
N SER A 389 18.09 31.10 51.37
CA SER A 389 16.89 31.94 51.16
C SER A 389 15.60 31.12 51.05
N SER A 390 15.71 29.81 50.88
CA SER A 390 14.62 28.85 50.79
C SER A 390 14.24 28.18 52.13
N PHE A 391 14.72 28.70 53.28
CA PHE A 391 14.40 28.14 54.60
C PHE A 391 13.74 29.14 55.54
N GLU A 392 12.83 28.59 56.36
CA GLU A 392 12.17 29.29 57.47
C GLU A 392 12.45 28.60 58.81
N TYR A 393 12.79 29.40 59.82
CA TYR A 393 13.08 28.95 61.18
C TYR A 393 11.92 29.29 62.11
N GLN A 394 11.54 28.33 62.94
CA GLN A 394 10.48 28.49 63.93
C GLN A 394 10.94 27.91 65.27
N LEU A 395 10.85 28.71 66.33
CA LEU A 395 11.17 28.27 67.69
C LEU A 395 9.93 27.59 68.29
N LEU A 396 10.06 26.33 68.69
CA LEU A 396 8.92 25.53 69.16
C LEU A 396 8.60 25.73 70.65
N ASN A 397 9.59 26.09 71.46
CA ASN A 397 9.48 26.13 72.93
C ASN A 397 10.23 27.30 73.59
N GLY A 398 10.29 28.46 72.92
CA GLY A 398 10.94 29.68 73.43
C GLY A 398 10.14 30.49 74.46
N GLY A 399 8.81 30.33 74.48
CA GLY A 399 7.90 31.16 75.29
C GLY A 399 8.09 32.66 75.02
N ASN A 400 7.98 33.49 76.06
CA ASN A 400 8.18 34.94 75.96
C ASN A 400 9.64 35.36 76.23
N ARG A 401 10.58 34.41 76.29
CA ARG A 401 11.97 34.67 76.69
C ARG A 401 12.96 34.61 75.55
N PHE A 402 12.62 33.86 74.50
CA PHE A 402 13.46 33.67 73.33
C PHE A 402 12.60 33.75 72.07
N GLU A 403 13.17 34.31 71.01
CA GLU A 403 12.60 34.34 69.67
C GLU A 403 13.67 33.93 68.66
N ILE A 404 13.25 33.32 67.55
CA ILE A 404 14.15 33.07 66.42
C ILE A 404 13.68 33.86 65.20
N GLU A 405 14.61 34.57 64.57
CA GLU A 405 14.32 35.31 63.35
C GLU A 405 14.06 34.34 62.18
N LYS A 406 12.90 34.54 61.52
CA LYS A 406 12.31 33.58 60.57
C LYS A 406 13.20 33.19 59.40
N TYR A 407 14.03 34.08 58.87
CA TYR A 407 14.80 33.82 57.63
C TYR A 407 16.32 33.79 57.84
N THR A 408 16.81 34.24 58.99
CA THR A 408 18.24 34.31 59.31
C THR A 408 18.66 33.21 60.29
N GLY A 409 17.72 32.69 61.09
CA GLY A 409 18.03 31.71 62.13
C GLY A 409 18.71 32.30 63.37
N ASN A 410 18.68 33.63 63.54
CA ASN A 410 19.23 34.32 64.72
C ASN A 410 18.34 34.07 65.94
N LEU A 411 18.93 33.55 67.02
CA LEU A 411 18.24 33.36 68.30
C LEU A 411 18.44 34.59 69.19
N VAL A 412 17.34 35.24 69.60
CA VAL A 412 17.33 36.52 70.32
C VAL A 412 16.67 36.37 71.68
N VAL A 413 17.19 37.05 72.70
CA VAL A 413 16.60 37.12 74.04
C VAL A 413 15.52 38.20 74.09
N THR A 414 14.29 37.85 74.45
CA THR A 414 13.14 38.77 74.44
C THR A 414 12.65 39.17 75.84
N SER A 415 13.23 38.60 76.89
CA SER A 415 12.96 39.00 78.29
C SER A 415 14.20 38.85 79.17
N LYS A 416 14.26 39.52 80.32
CA LYS A 416 15.33 39.34 81.30
C LYS A 416 15.47 37.87 81.72
N LEU A 417 16.71 37.40 81.79
CA LEU A 417 17.07 36.07 82.25
C LEU A 417 17.69 36.16 83.64
N ASP A 418 17.28 35.26 84.53
CA ASP A 418 17.74 35.18 85.92
C ASP A 418 18.32 33.78 86.16
N ALA A 419 19.63 33.72 86.35
CA ALA A 419 20.37 32.47 86.49
C ALA A 419 20.07 31.77 87.83
N ASP A 420 19.68 32.51 88.87
CA ASP A 420 19.30 31.94 90.17
C ASP A 420 17.95 31.22 90.11
N VAL A 421 17.10 31.57 89.14
CA VAL A 421 15.81 30.93 88.88
C VAL A 421 15.96 29.74 87.93
N ARG A 422 16.77 29.89 86.88
CA ARG A 422 17.04 28.83 85.91
C ARG A 422 18.34 29.10 85.14
N ASP A 423 19.30 28.21 85.31
CA ASP A 423 20.65 28.30 84.73
C ASP A 423 20.78 27.57 83.37
N GLN A 424 19.80 26.74 83.00
CA GLN A 424 19.78 26.01 81.72
C GLN A 424 18.43 26.04 80.99
N TYR A 425 18.49 26.33 79.70
CA TYR A 425 17.35 26.31 78.78
C TYR A 425 17.60 25.32 77.64
N GLN A 426 16.61 24.47 77.34
CA GLN A 426 16.62 23.61 76.17
C GLN A 426 15.59 24.11 75.17
N LEU A 427 16.07 24.46 73.98
CA LEU A 427 15.25 25.02 72.91
C LEU A 427 15.25 24.08 71.70
N SER A 428 14.10 23.99 71.04
CA SER A 428 13.87 23.19 69.85
C SER A 428 13.49 24.11 68.72
N VAL A 429 14.26 24.08 67.64
CA VAL A 429 14.04 24.86 66.43
C VAL A 429 13.58 23.92 65.33
N LEU A 430 12.49 24.29 64.67
CA LEU A 430 12.00 23.64 63.46
C LEU A 430 12.47 24.44 62.25
N VAL A 431 13.12 23.76 61.32
CA VAL A 431 13.52 24.33 60.02
C VAL A 431 12.58 23.77 58.95
N LYS A 432 11.97 24.66 58.18
CA LYS A 432 11.05 24.32 57.08
C LYS A 432 11.60 24.81 55.76
N SER A 433 11.47 23.99 54.71
CA SER A 433 11.69 24.45 53.34
C SER A 433 10.52 25.31 52.88
N THR A 434 10.81 26.42 52.21
CA THR A 434 9.82 27.27 51.53
C THR A 434 9.64 26.91 50.06
N ILE A 435 10.38 25.93 49.55
CA ILE A 435 10.14 25.37 48.22
C ILE A 435 8.89 24.50 48.32
N GLU A 436 7.78 24.99 47.79
CA GLU A 436 6.57 24.20 47.65
C GLU A 436 6.87 22.98 46.77
N ASN A 437 6.47 21.80 47.26
CA ASN A 437 6.39 20.60 46.43
C ASN A 437 5.27 20.82 45.41
N ASP A 438 5.61 21.34 44.22
CA ASP A 438 4.71 21.24 43.08
C ASP A 438 4.53 19.75 42.74
N LYS A 439 3.26 19.34 42.81
CA LYS A 439 2.76 17.97 42.63
C LYS A 439 2.94 17.43 41.22
#